data_AF-A0A0N8GS71-F1
#
_entry.id   AF-A0A0N8GS71-F1
#
_cell.length_a   1.000
_cell.length_b   1.000
_cell.length_c   1.000
_cell.angle_alpha   90.00
_cell.angle_beta   90.00
_cell.angle_gamma   90.00
#
_symmetry.space_group_name_H-M   'P 1'
#
loop_
_entity.id
_entity.type
_entity.pdbx_description
1 polymer ?
#
loop_
_entity_poly.entity_id
_entity_poly.type
_entity_poly.pdbx_seq_one_letter_code
_entity_poly.pdbx_strand_id
1 'polypeptide(L)'
;MTQRIVVFDLETQRSFDEVGGREHIARLGVSLAVTYDYADRAFHVYHAHEVPQLVQALETADVVVGFNVLRFDYLVLAGVLGRPVRPRRTLDMLDDIHRRLGFRVKLDSLAYNTLGIRKSADGLQALQWWREGRIDLIRDYCMQDVDVTRRLYEFGRDNGYVLYWDRFTRSKKRVPVNWRLFGGRPSRQMGIIV
;
A
#
# COMPACT_ATOMS: atom_id res chain seq x y z
N MET A 1 5.78 -10.21 -22.36
CA MET A 1 6.20 -10.31 -20.95
C MET A 1 5.02 -9.89 -20.08
N THR A 2 4.76 -10.62 -19.00
CA THR A 2 3.74 -10.26 -18.01
C THR A 2 4.25 -9.02 -17.25
N GLN A 3 3.37 -8.03 -17.04
CA GLN A 3 3.69 -6.80 -16.32
C GLN A 3 4.14 -7.11 -14.89
N ARG A 4 5.30 -6.58 -14.44
CA ARG A 4 5.77 -6.73 -13.06
C ARG A 4 5.10 -5.71 -12.15
N ILE A 5 4.31 -6.21 -11.20
CA ILE A 5 3.54 -5.41 -10.26
C ILE A 5 4.10 -5.65 -8.87
N VAL A 6 4.35 -4.56 -8.14
CA VAL A 6 4.82 -4.59 -6.76
C VAL A 6 3.80 -3.88 -5.89
N VAL A 7 3.30 -4.55 -4.84
CA VAL A 7 2.49 -3.93 -3.79
C VAL A 7 3.41 -3.51 -2.65
N PHE A 8 3.22 -2.34 -2.07
CA PHE A 8 4.20 -1.73 -1.17
C PHE A 8 3.54 -0.94 -0.04
N ASP A 9 4.16 -1.00 1.15
CA ASP A 9 3.88 -0.18 2.32
C ASP A 9 5.16 -0.01 3.17
N LEU A 10 5.24 1.06 3.97
CA LEU A 10 6.33 1.29 4.93
C LEU A 10 5.84 1.77 6.29
N GLU A 11 6.64 1.47 7.31
CA GLU A 11 6.51 2.01 8.66
C GLU A 11 7.63 3.01 8.98
N THR A 12 7.33 3.98 9.84
CA THR A 12 8.26 5.07 10.15
C THR A 12 8.99 4.89 11.48
N GLN A 13 10.10 5.62 11.65
CA GLN A 13 10.88 5.62 12.90
C GLN A 13 10.37 6.66 13.90
N ARG A 14 9.74 7.72 13.40
CA ARG A 14 9.29 8.89 14.16
C ARG A 14 7.83 9.19 13.86
N SER A 15 7.15 9.77 14.84
CA SER A 15 5.81 10.34 14.71
C SER A 15 5.88 11.73 14.07
N PHE A 16 4.71 12.26 13.68
CA PHE A 16 4.60 13.65 13.25
C PHE A 16 5.00 14.64 14.34
N ASP A 17 4.64 14.37 15.60
CA ASP A 17 4.97 15.25 16.73
C ASP A 17 6.49 15.32 16.94
N GLU A 18 7.20 14.20 16.79
CA GLU A 18 8.66 14.14 16.93
C GLU A 18 9.42 14.91 15.84
N VAL A 19 8.82 15.09 14.67
CA VAL A 19 9.44 15.85 13.56
C VAL A 19 8.93 17.29 13.46
N GLY A 20 8.01 17.69 14.33
CA GLY A 20 7.45 19.03 14.40
C GLY A 20 6.24 19.28 13.49
N GLY A 21 5.59 18.24 12.97
CA GLY A 21 4.36 18.37 12.18
C GLY A 21 4.35 17.59 10.86
N ARG A 22 3.20 17.62 10.17
CA ARG A 22 2.96 16.87 8.92
C ARG A 22 3.75 17.42 7.72
N GLU A 23 4.09 18.70 7.76
CA GLU A 23 4.96 19.39 6.80
C GLU A 23 6.39 18.83 6.80
N HIS A 24 6.79 18.13 7.86
CA HIS A 24 8.11 17.54 8.04
C HIS A 24 8.14 16.03 7.75
N ILE A 25 7.23 15.54 6.91
CA ILE A 25 7.09 14.12 6.56
C ILE A 25 8.40 13.45 6.07
N ALA A 26 9.26 14.18 5.36
CA ALA A 26 10.56 13.66 4.90
C ALA A 26 11.51 13.34 6.07
N ARG A 27 11.24 13.87 7.26
CA ARG A 27 12.02 13.61 8.47
C ARG A 27 11.50 12.42 9.26
N LEU A 28 10.50 11.66 8.81
CA LEU A 28 9.99 10.54 9.62
C LEU A 28 10.96 9.35 9.67
N GLY A 29 11.76 9.14 8.62
CA GLY A 29 12.61 7.96 8.47
C GLY A 29 11.81 6.67 8.25
N VAL A 30 12.48 5.58 7.84
CA VAL A 30 11.88 4.27 7.58
C VAL A 30 12.36 3.29 8.65
N SER A 31 11.45 2.66 9.39
CA SER A 31 11.80 1.59 10.33
C SER A 31 11.87 0.24 9.61
N LEU A 32 10.83 -0.06 8.84
CA LEU A 32 10.69 -1.28 8.05
C LEU A 32 9.79 -1.00 6.84
N ALA A 33 10.01 -1.72 5.75
CA ALA A 33 9.15 -1.70 4.59
C ALA A 33 8.89 -3.13 4.10
N VAL A 34 7.74 -3.34 3.49
CA VAL A 34 7.38 -4.63 2.89
C VAL A 34 6.92 -4.42 1.47
N THR A 35 7.32 -5.34 0.59
CA THR A 35 6.71 -5.47 -0.73
C THR A 35 6.11 -6.84 -0.93
N TYR A 36 5.09 -6.95 -1.76
CA TYR A 36 4.70 -8.20 -2.40
C TYR A 36 4.95 -8.08 -3.90
N ASP A 37 5.78 -8.96 -4.47
CA ASP A 37 6.10 -8.96 -5.89
C ASP A 37 5.32 -10.07 -6.61
N TYR A 38 4.57 -9.70 -7.65
CA TYR A 38 3.83 -10.70 -8.45
C TYR A 38 4.75 -11.57 -9.32
N ALA A 39 5.99 -11.17 -9.55
CA ALA A 39 6.95 -11.93 -10.37
C ALA A 39 7.36 -13.25 -9.69
N ASP A 40 7.62 -13.22 -8.39
CA ASP A 40 7.99 -14.40 -7.59
C ASP A 40 6.88 -14.83 -6.61
N ARG A 41 5.82 -14.03 -6.49
CA ARG A 41 4.66 -14.27 -5.62
C ARG A 41 5.07 -14.32 -4.14
N ALA A 42 6.06 -13.52 -3.75
CA ALA A 42 6.61 -13.51 -2.40
C ALA A 42 6.52 -12.12 -1.75
N PHE A 43 6.50 -12.14 -0.42
CA PHE A 43 6.75 -10.95 0.38
C PHE A 43 8.25 -10.76 0.56
N HIS A 44 8.70 -9.51 0.47
CA HIS A 44 10.08 -9.10 0.72
C HIS A 44 10.08 -8.03 1.80
N VAL A 45 10.95 -8.18 2.79
CA VAL A 45 11.08 -7.27 3.94
C VAL A 45 12.37 -6.50 3.79
N TYR A 46 12.32 -5.19 4.02
CA TYR A 46 13.45 -4.29 3.95
C TYR A 46 13.58 -3.54 5.27
N HIS A 47 14.71 -3.68 5.93
CA HIS A 47 15.08 -2.85 7.07
C HIS A 47 15.53 -1.46 6.61
N ALA A 48 15.65 -0.53 7.56
CA ALA A 48 16.07 0.85 7.30
C ALA A 48 17.36 0.98 6.44
N HIS A 49 18.32 0.07 6.62
CA HIS A 49 19.58 0.07 5.87
C HIS A 49 19.45 -0.52 4.45
N GLU A 50 18.30 -1.13 4.13
CA GLU A 50 17.99 -1.78 2.84
C GLU A 50 17.07 -0.92 1.96
N VAL A 51 16.85 0.34 2.33
CA VAL A 51 16.08 1.31 1.53
C VAL A 51 16.59 1.42 0.09
N PRO A 52 17.90 1.38 -0.22
CA PRO A 52 18.36 1.36 -1.61
C PRO A 52 17.81 0.18 -2.43
N GLN A 53 17.74 -1.02 -1.84
CA GLN A 53 17.22 -2.24 -2.46
C GLN A 53 15.70 -2.16 -2.66
N LEU A 54 14.97 -1.65 -1.65
CA LEU A 54 13.55 -1.36 -1.77
C LEU A 54 13.29 -0.42 -2.96
N VAL A 55 14.03 0.68 -3.03
CA VAL A 55 13.86 1.70 -4.08
C VAL A 55 14.17 1.13 -5.45
N GLN A 56 15.20 0.30 -5.57
CA GLN A 56 15.46 -0.45 -6.80
C GLN A 56 14.27 -1.34 -7.18
N ALA A 57 13.68 -2.07 -6.24
CA ALA A 57 12.50 -2.90 -6.51
C ALA A 57 11.30 -2.06 -7.00
N LEU A 58 11.06 -0.90 -6.39
CA LEU A 58 9.97 0.02 -6.78
C LEU A 58 10.21 0.69 -8.13
N GLU A 59 11.43 1.17 -8.41
CA GLU A 59 11.76 1.90 -9.64
C GLU A 59 11.89 0.96 -10.87
N THR A 60 12.19 -0.33 -10.64
CA THR A 60 12.25 -1.35 -11.70
C THR A 60 10.92 -2.07 -11.93
N ALA A 61 9.90 -1.87 -11.10
CA ALA A 61 8.56 -2.38 -11.33
C ALA A 61 7.87 -1.62 -12.49
N ASP A 62 7.01 -2.32 -13.24
CA ASP A 62 6.17 -1.66 -14.24
C ASP A 62 5.05 -0.86 -13.56
N VAL A 63 4.56 -1.35 -12.42
CA VAL A 63 3.56 -0.69 -11.58
C VAL A 63 3.87 -0.92 -10.10
N VAL A 64 3.87 0.17 -9.33
CA VAL A 64 3.79 0.12 -7.87
C VAL A 64 2.34 0.35 -7.45
N VAL A 65 1.82 -0.52 -6.60
CA VAL A 65 0.48 -0.44 -6.00
C VAL A 65 0.64 -0.15 -4.52
N GLY A 66 -0.07 0.84 -3.99
CA GLY A 66 -0.04 1.15 -2.57
C GLY A 66 -1.22 2.00 -2.13
N PHE A 67 -1.22 2.38 -0.85
CA PHE A 67 -2.29 3.17 -0.25
C PHE A 67 -1.73 4.46 0.34
N ASN A 68 -2.01 5.61 -0.30
CA ASN A 68 -1.48 6.93 0.07
C ASN A 68 0.03 7.14 -0.18
N VAL A 69 0.67 6.28 -0.97
CA VAL A 69 2.11 6.30 -1.26
C VAL A 69 2.61 7.60 -1.87
N LEU A 70 1.81 8.28 -2.69
CA LEU A 70 2.23 9.53 -3.35
C LEU A 70 2.38 10.68 -2.37
N ARG A 71 1.56 10.69 -1.31
CA ARG A 71 1.50 11.79 -0.33
C ARG A 71 2.10 11.40 1.02
N PHE A 72 2.64 10.19 1.14
CA PHE A 72 3.25 9.70 2.37
C PHE A 72 4.55 8.97 2.10
N ASP A 73 4.49 7.71 1.70
CA ASP A 73 5.62 6.80 1.61
C ASP A 73 6.76 7.33 0.75
N TYR A 74 6.44 7.86 -0.44
CA TYR A 74 7.45 8.42 -1.35
C TYR A 74 8.12 9.68 -0.78
N LEU A 75 7.42 10.45 0.05
CA LEU A 75 8.00 11.62 0.71
C LEU A 75 8.93 11.21 1.85
N VAL A 76 8.56 10.15 2.60
CA VAL A 76 9.44 9.55 3.62
C VAL A 76 10.70 8.99 2.96
N LEU A 77 10.56 8.20 1.89
CA LEU A 77 11.69 7.64 1.14
C LEU A 77 12.57 8.75 0.54
N ALA A 78 11.97 9.83 0.01
CA ALA A 78 12.74 10.94 -0.54
C ALA A 78 13.62 11.62 0.52
N GLY A 79 13.13 11.71 1.76
CA GLY A 79 13.92 12.24 2.87
C GLY A 79 15.12 11.37 3.25
N VAL A 80 14.97 10.04 3.18
CA VAL A 80 16.08 9.10 3.42
C VAL A 80 17.08 9.09 2.26
N LEU A 81 16.59 9.17 1.01
CA LEU A 81 17.41 9.11 -0.19
C LEU A 81 18.10 10.43 -0.56
N GLY A 82 17.57 11.57 -0.10
CA GLY A 82 17.94 12.89 -0.61
C GLY A 82 17.45 13.16 -2.04
N ARG A 83 16.63 12.29 -2.62
CA ARG A 83 16.02 12.45 -3.96
C ARG A 83 14.63 11.80 -4.04
N PRO A 84 13.75 12.26 -4.94
CA PRO A 84 12.47 11.59 -5.18
C PRO A 84 12.65 10.14 -5.68
N VAL A 85 11.72 9.27 -5.28
CA VAL A 85 11.52 7.94 -5.88
C VAL A 85 10.79 8.11 -7.22
N ARG A 86 11.20 7.37 -8.25
CA ARG A 86 10.70 7.52 -9.63
C ARG A 86 10.18 6.18 -10.19
N PRO A 87 9.07 5.64 -9.66
CA PRO A 87 8.45 4.45 -10.24
C PRO A 87 7.91 4.76 -11.64
N ARG A 88 7.87 3.76 -12.52
CA ARG A 88 7.35 3.93 -13.89
C ARG A 88 5.87 4.32 -13.90
N ARG A 89 5.07 3.65 -13.06
CA ARG A 89 3.65 3.94 -12.83
C ARG A 89 3.31 3.62 -11.38
N THR A 90 2.39 4.39 -10.82
CA THR A 90 1.86 4.18 -9.47
C THR A 90 0.34 4.13 -9.49
N LEU A 91 -0.22 3.10 -8.87
CA LEU A 91 -1.60 3.09 -8.41
C LEU A 91 -1.61 3.40 -6.91
N ASP A 92 -1.89 4.66 -6.59
CA ASP A 92 -2.24 5.07 -5.22
C ASP A 92 -3.76 4.95 -5.06
N MET A 93 -4.21 3.91 -4.36
CA MET A 93 -5.63 3.61 -4.24
C MET A 93 -6.41 4.71 -3.53
N LEU A 94 -5.80 5.36 -2.54
CA LEU A 94 -6.49 6.40 -1.80
C LEU A 94 -6.69 7.64 -2.67
N ASP A 95 -5.67 8.01 -3.44
CA ASP A 95 -5.75 9.11 -4.39
C ASP A 95 -6.79 8.81 -5.50
N ASP A 96 -6.81 7.58 -6.01
CA ASP A 96 -7.78 7.14 -7.03
C ASP A 96 -9.23 7.16 -6.54
N ILE A 97 -9.47 6.69 -5.32
CA ILE A 97 -10.79 6.71 -4.68
C ILE A 97 -11.19 8.13 -4.31
N HIS A 98 -10.27 8.94 -3.79
CA HIS A 98 -10.52 10.32 -3.42
C HIS A 98 -11.00 11.16 -4.62
N ARG A 99 -10.39 11.00 -5.80
CA ARG A 99 -10.84 11.67 -7.03
C ARG A 99 -12.29 11.35 -7.42
N ARG A 100 -12.80 10.19 -7.02
CA ARG A 100 -14.16 9.73 -7.36
C ARG A 100 -15.19 10.11 -6.30
N LEU A 101 -14.80 10.10 -5.04
CA LEU A 101 -15.69 10.34 -3.91
C LEU A 101 -15.67 11.78 -3.40
N GLY A 102 -14.59 12.53 -3.64
CA GLY A 102 -14.38 13.87 -3.07
C GLY A 102 -13.98 13.88 -1.59
N PHE A 103 -13.82 12.71 -0.97
CA PHE A 103 -13.31 12.57 0.40
C PHE A 103 -12.44 11.32 0.55
N ARG A 104 -11.60 11.32 1.59
CA ARG A 104 -10.65 10.23 1.87
C ARG A 104 -11.31 9.14 2.70
N VAL A 105 -10.92 7.91 2.44
CA VAL A 105 -11.36 6.71 3.18
C VAL A 105 -10.16 6.03 3.82
N LYS A 106 -10.36 5.33 4.93
CA LYS A 106 -9.30 4.53 5.57
C LYS A 106 -9.18 3.17 4.86
N LEU A 107 -7.95 2.66 4.77
CA LEU A 107 -7.66 1.32 4.22
C LEU A 107 -8.48 0.23 4.93
N ASP A 108 -8.48 0.23 6.26
CA ASP A 108 -9.27 -0.73 7.07
C ASP A 108 -10.78 -0.67 6.76
N SER A 109 -11.33 0.53 6.57
CA SER A 109 -12.74 0.68 6.18
C SER A 109 -13.02 0.05 4.82
N LEU A 110 -12.16 0.28 3.82
CA LEU A 110 -12.30 -0.35 2.51
C LEU A 110 -12.16 -1.88 2.60
N ALA A 111 -11.15 -2.35 3.33
CA ALA A 111 -10.86 -3.77 3.52
C ALA A 111 -12.04 -4.50 4.17
N TYR A 112 -12.58 -3.94 5.25
CA TYR A 112 -13.74 -4.52 5.93
C TYR A 112 -14.98 -4.52 5.04
N ASN A 113 -15.27 -3.39 4.38
CA ASN A 113 -16.49 -3.28 3.59
C ASN A 113 -16.45 -4.12 2.31
N THR A 114 -15.26 -4.31 1.71
CA THR A 114 -15.05 -5.03 0.44
C THR A 114 -14.76 -6.50 0.65
N LEU A 115 -13.88 -6.84 1.60
CA LEU A 115 -13.31 -8.18 1.79
C LEU A 115 -13.76 -8.85 3.09
N GLY A 116 -14.41 -8.13 4.00
CA GLY A 116 -14.77 -8.65 5.33
C GLY A 116 -13.60 -8.77 6.31
N ILE A 117 -12.42 -8.23 5.97
CA ILE A 117 -11.21 -8.30 6.80
C ILE A 117 -11.19 -7.11 7.76
N ARG A 118 -10.92 -7.34 9.05
CA ARG A 118 -10.64 -6.28 10.02
C ARG A 118 -9.17 -6.30 10.40
N LYS A 119 -8.55 -5.13 10.51
CA LYS A 119 -7.20 -5.00 11.08
C LYS A 119 -7.26 -5.05 12.61
N SER A 120 -6.19 -5.57 13.21
CA SER A 120 -6.03 -5.68 14.66
C SER A 120 -5.12 -4.60 15.27
N ALA A 121 -4.42 -3.80 14.46
CA ALA A 121 -3.42 -2.84 14.94
C ALA A 121 -3.54 -1.46 14.27
N ASP A 122 -3.08 -0.45 15.01
CA ASP A 122 -3.05 0.97 14.67
C ASP A 122 -1.60 1.35 14.31
N GLY A 123 -1.39 2.22 13.30
CA GLY A 123 -0.04 2.70 12.95
C GLY A 123 0.69 3.41 14.11
N LEU A 124 -0.04 3.91 15.11
CA LEU A 124 0.57 4.40 16.35
C LEU A 124 1.30 3.29 17.15
N GLN A 125 0.86 2.04 17.01
CA GLN A 125 1.47 0.90 17.67
C GLN A 125 2.84 0.54 17.07
N ALA A 126 3.01 0.70 15.76
CA ALA A 126 4.29 0.43 15.07
C ALA A 126 5.41 1.36 15.57
N LEU A 127 5.09 2.65 15.83
CA LEU A 127 6.01 3.61 16.43
C LEU A 127 6.45 3.19 17.84
N GLN A 128 5.53 2.66 18.64
CA GLN A 128 5.87 2.16 19.97
C GLN A 128 6.79 0.94 19.87
N TRP A 129 6.47 -0.03 18.99
CA TRP A 129 7.31 -1.20 18.78
C TRP A 129 8.71 -0.85 18.29
N TRP A 130 8.84 0.19 17.46
CA TRP A 130 10.14 0.70 17.02
C TRP A 130 10.98 1.19 18.21
N ARG A 131 10.39 1.99 19.10
CA ARG A 131 11.09 2.49 20.32
C ARG A 131 11.50 1.36 21.26
N GLU A 132 10.74 0.26 21.28
CA GLU A 132 11.00 -0.93 22.10
C GLU A 132 11.89 -1.96 21.40
N GLY A 133 12.32 -1.72 20.15
CA GLY A 133 13.11 -2.67 19.36
C GLY A 133 12.35 -3.93 18.92
N ARG A 134 11.01 -3.94 18.97
CA ARG A 134 10.16 -5.08 18.61
C ARG A 134 9.90 -5.15 17.09
N ILE A 135 10.96 -5.33 16.32
CA ILE A 135 10.92 -5.28 14.84
C ILE A 135 10.05 -6.37 14.23
N ASP A 136 9.98 -7.57 14.83
CA ASP A 136 9.13 -8.65 14.34
C ASP A 136 7.64 -8.25 14.30
N LEU A 137 7.16 -7.48 15.29
CA LEU A 137 5.77 -7.02 15.30
C LEU A 137 5.49 -5.97 14.21
N ILE A 138 6.48 -5.10 13.94
CA ILE A 138 6.41 -4.14 12.84
C ILE A 138 6.37 -4.88 11.50
N ARG A 139 7.21 -5.92 11.34
CA ARG A 139 7.22 -6.77 10.15
C ARG A 139 5.85 -7.40 9.92
N ASP A 140 5.30 -8.07 10.93
CA ASP A 140 4.05 -8.81 10.80
C ASP A 140 2.87 -7.85 10.49
N TYR A 141 2.85 -6.67 11.10
CA TYR A 141 1.88 -5.62 10.82
C TYR A 141 2.01 -5.06 9.39
N CYS A 142 3.21 -4.68 8.97
CA CYS A 142 3.44 -4.13 7.63
C CYS A 142 3.14 -5.19 6.54
N MET A 143 3.49 -6.46 6.78
CA MET A 143 3.09 -7.57 5.90
C MET A 143 1.57 -7.71 5.78
N GLN A 144 0.82 -7.56 6.89
CA GLN A 144 -0.63 -7.57 6.86
C GLN A 144 -1.20 -6.40 6.04
N ASP A 145 -0.60 -5.21 6.16
CA ASP A 145 -1.01 -4.02 5.42
C ASP A 145 -0.79 -4.17 3.91
N VAL A 146 0.36 -4.75 3.52
CA VAL A 146 0.65 -5.12 2.13
C VAL A 146 -0.32 -6.19 1.62
N ASP A 147 -0.64 -7.23 2.39
CA ASP A 147 -1.59 -8.27 1.96
C ASP A 147 -3.01 -7.72 1.78
N VAL A 148 -3.47 -6.89 2.71
CA VAL A 148 -4.78 -6.22 2.61
C VAL A 148 -4.83 -5.33 1.37
N THR A 149 -3.77 -4.56 1.13
CA THR A 149 -3.64 -3.72 -0.07
C THR A 149 -3.66 -4.57 -1.33
N ARG A 150 -2.89 -5.66 -1.38
CA ARG A 150 -2.85 -6.62 -2.49
C ARG A 150 -4.24 -7.20 -2.79
N ARG A 151 -4.94 -7.68 -1.77
CA ARG A 151 -6.27 -8.31 -1.93
C ARG A 151 -7.34 -7.30 -2.35
N LEU A 152 -7.26 -6.06 -1.86
CA LEU A 152 -8.14 -4.98 -2.33
C LEU A 152 -7.86 -4.67 -3.80
N TYR A 153 -6.59 -4.55 -4.18
CA TYR A 153 -6.19 -4.36 -5.56
C TYR A 153 -6.75 -5.47 -6.47
N GLU A 154 -6.55 -6.74 -6.11
CA GLU A 154 -7.07 -7.88 -6.85
C GLU A 154 -8.60 -7.82 -7.00
N PHE A 155 -9.32 -7.55 -5.90
CA PHE A 155 -10.78 -7.39 -5.96
C PHE A 155 -11.20 -6.27 -6.90
N GLY A 156 -10.62 -5.08 -6.77
CA GLY A 156 -10.98 -3.94 -7.61
C GLY A 156 -10.60 -4.13 -9.08
N ARG A 157 -9.47 -4.80 -9.35
CA ARG A 157 -9.02 -5.17 -10.69
C ARG A 157 -9.99 -6.14 -11.37
N ASP A 158 -10.48 -7.12 -10.63
CA ASP A 158 -11.28 -8.21 -11.18
C ASP A 158 -12.76 -7.81 -11.29
N ASN A 159 -13.28 -7.05 -10.32
CA ASN A 159 -14.70 -6.68 -10.21
C ASN A 159 -15.04 -5.27 -10.69
N GLY A 160 -14.06 -4.38 -10.85
CA GLY A 160 -14.27 -2.99 -11.29
C GLY A 160 -14.90 -2.06 -10.24
N TYR A 161 -14.95 -2.47 -8.97
CA TYR A 161 -15.38 -1.63 -7.86
C TYR A 161 -14.73 -2.06 -6.54
N VAL A 162 -14.75 -1.18 -5.54
CA VAL A 162 -14.58 -1.55 -4.13
C VAL A 162 -15.73 -0.98 -3.29
N LEU A 163 -15.88 -1.42 -2.06
CA LEU A 163 -16.97 -1.00 -1.16
C LEU A 163 -16.44 -0.10 -0.04
N TYR A 164 -17.20 0.93 0.29
CA TYR A 164 -16.94 1.80 1.44
C TYR A 164 -18.22 2.02 2.26
N TRP A 165 -18.05 2.37 3.54
CA TRP A 165 -19.16 2.78 4.39
C TRP A 165 -19.46 4.27 4.21
N ASP A 166 -20.66 4.58 3.70
CA ASP A 166 -21.15 5.94 3.56
C ASP A 166 -21.82 6.37 4.88
N ARG A 167 -21.24 7.39 5.53
CA ARG A 167 -21.72 7.88 6.83
C ARG A 167 -23.04 8.65 6.74
N PHE A 168 -23.32 9.28 5.60
CA PHE A 168 -24.54 10.07 5.40
C PHE A 168 -25.75 9.17 5.21
N THR A 169 -25.60 8.16 4.35
CA THR A 169 -26.67 7.17 4.07
C THR A 169 -26.67 5.99 5.03
N ARG A 170 -25.67 5.89 5.91
CA ARG A 170 -25.48 4.78 6.86
C ARG A 170 -25.54 3.41 6.18
N SER A 171 -24.89 3.28 5.03
CA SER A 171 -24.95 2.07 4.20
C SER A 171 -23.63 1.80 3.46
N LYS A 172 -23.43 0.55 3.01
CA LYS A 172 -22.32 0.20 2.13
C LYS A 172 -22.61 0.68 0.71
N LYS A 173 -21.67 1.39 0.10
CA LYS A 173 -21.75 1.84 -1.29
C LYS A 173 -20.55 1.36 -2.10
N ARG A 174 -20.75 1.28 -3.43
CA ARG A 174 -19.69 0.97 -4.40
C ARG A 174 -19.01 2.25 -4.83
N VAL A 175 -17.68 2.21 -4.94
CA VAL A 175 -16.92 3.16 -5.74
C VAL A 175 -16.38 2.43 -6.97
N PRO A 176 -16.72 2.85 -8.20
CA PRO A 176 -16.23 2.19 -9.41
C PRO A 176 -14.74 2.45 -9.59
N VAL A 177 -13.96 1.43 -9.93
CA VAL A 177 -12.50 1.54 -10.14
C VAL A 177 -12.08 0.85 -11.44
N ASN A 178 -10.99 1.33 -12.04
CA ASN A 178 -10.46 0.78 -13.30
C ASN A 178 -9.06 0.18 -13.11
N TRP A 179 -8.86 -0.57 -12.03
CA TRP A 179 -7.53 -1.09 -11.65
C TRP A 179 -7.01 -2.20 -12.57
N ARG A 180 -7.86 -2.75 -13.45
CA ARG A 180 -7.46 -3.64 -14.54
C ARG A 180 -6.43 -3.00 -15.50
N LEU A 181 -6.43 -1.67 -15.64
CA LEU A 181 -5.44 -0.95 -16.46
C LEU A 181 -4.01 -1.02 -15.90
N PHE A 182 -3.89 -1.42 -14.64
CA PHE A 182 -2.62 -1.60 -13.92
C PHE A 182 -2.25 -3.09 -13.76
N GLY A 183 -3.07 -4.00 -14.30
CA GLY A 183 -2.85 -5.44 -14.22
C GLY A 183 -2.42 -6.02 -15.57
N GLY A 184 -1.58 -7.06 -15.55
CA GLY A 184 -1.46 -7.96 -16.70
C GLY A 184 -2.81 -8.59 -17.04
N ARG A 185 -3.07 -8.87 -18.32
CA ARG A 185 -4.29 -9.61 -18.73
C ARG A 185 -4.37 -10.89 -17.89
N PRO A 186 -5.54 -11.24 -17.30
CA PRO A 186 -5.69 -12.55 -16.70
C PRO A 186 -5.36 -13.59 -17.75
N SER A 187 -4.45 -14.51 -17.43
CA SER A 187 -4.26 -15.71 -18.23
C SER A 187 -5.62 -16.38 -18.35
N ARG A 188 -6.15 -16.48 -19.58
CA ARG A 188 -7.30 -17.34 -19.84
C ARG A 188 -6.87 -18.75 -19.44
N GLN A 189 -7.26 -19.19 -18.25
CA GLN A 189 -7.18 -20.61 -17.93
C GLN A 189 -8.20 -21.28 -18.85
N MET A 190 -7.67 -22.15 -19.71
CA MET A 190 -8.45 -23.01 -20.60
C MET A 190 -9.47 -23.77 -19.77
N GLY A 191 -10.74 -23.40 -19.92
CA GLY A 191 -11.87 -24.27 -19.63
C GLY A 191 -11.93 -25.32 -20.73
N ILE A 192 -11.63 -26.54 -20.33
CA ILE A 192 -11.52 -27.77 -21.08
C ILE A 192 -12.84 -28.11 -21.79
N ILE A 193 -12.70 -28.59 -23.03
CA ILE A 193 -13.65 -29.46 -23.73
C ILE A 193 -13.85 -30.72 -22.88
N VAL A 194 -15.04 -30.96 -22.31
CA VAL A 194 -15.97 -32.07 -22.63
C VAL A 194 -17.34 -31.72 -22.07
#